data_AF-A0A7Y9BG90-F1
#
_entry.id   AF-A0A7Y9BG90-F1
#
_cell.length_a   1.000
_cell.length_b   1.000
_cell.length_c   1.000
_cell.angle_alpha   90.00
_cell.angle_beta   90.00
_cell.angle_gamma   90.00
#
_symmetry.space_group_name_H-M   'P 1'
#
loop_
_entity.id
_entity.type
_entity.pdbx_description
1 polymer ?
#
loop_
_entity_poly.entity_id
_entity_poly.type
_entity_poly.pdbx_seq_one_letter_code
_entity_poly.pdbx_strand_id
1 'polypeptide(L)' 'MKIIIITLVMLATLISCAFGIDLMLGFEMKTAWRNAISPFRVMEVPEYFVFILLIAIYLIKKLYSLVNKRISRKLSKMVE' A
#
# COMPACT_ATOMS: atom_id res chain seq x y z
N MET A 1 19.95 10.50 -1.38
CA MET A 1 19.37 11.80 -0.96
C MET A 1 18.28 12.32 -1.90
N LYS A 2 18.33 12.08 -3.22
CA LYS A 2 17.26 12.47 -4.17
C LYS A 2 15.91 11.76 -3.92
N ILE A 3 15.95 10.46 -3.65
CA ILE A 3 14.75 9.65 -3.39
C ILE A 3 13.96 10.15 -2.18
N ILE A 4 14.65 10.52 -1.09
CA ILE A 4 14.00 11.03 0.13
C ILE A 4 13.23 12.33 -0.17
N ILE A 5 13.82 13.22 -0.96
CA ILE A 5 13.17 14.47 -1.37
C ILE A 5 11.95 14.18 -2.25
N ILE A 6 12.11 13.31 -3.26
CA ILE A 6 11.00 12.93 -4.15
C ILE A 6 9.86 12.29 -3.34
N THR A 7 10.16 11.42 -2.37
CA THR A 7 9.14 10.83 -1.50
C THR A 7 8.44 11.85 -0.61
N LEU A 8 9.16 12.85 -0.09
CA LEU A 8 8.58 13.93 0.72
C LEU A 8 7.66 14.82 -0.12
N VAL A 9 8.08 15.18 -1.34
CA VAL A 9 7.27 15.97 -2.27
C VAL A 9 6.02 15.20 -2.66
N MET A 10 6.13 13.93 -3.05
CA MET A 10 4.97 13.10 -3.36
C MET A 10 4.01 12.99 -2.17
N LEU A 11 4.53 12.79 -0.95
CA LEU A 11 3.71 12.73 0.25
C LEU A 11 2.95 14.05 0.47
N ALA A 12 3.64 15.19 0.39
CA ALA A 12 3.02 16.51 0.56
C ALA A 12 1.96 16.80 -0.52
N THR A 13 2.23 16.43 -1.78
CA THR A 13 1.25 16.58 -2.87
C THR A 13 0.02 15.70 -2.64
N LEU A 14 0.19 14.44 -2.23
CA LEU A 14 -0.95 13.56 -1.94
C LEU A 14 -1.79 14.07 -0.76
N ILE A 15 -1.14 14.49 0.33
CA ILE A 15 -1.84 15.02 1.51
C ILE A 15 -2.61 16.29 1.16
N SER A 16 -1.99 17.22 0.43
CA SER A 16 -2.65 18.47 0.03
C SER A 16 -3.81 18.24 -0.93
N CYS A 17 -3.69 17.32 -1.88
CA CYS A 17 -4.80 16.93 -2.75
C CYS A 17 -5.95 16.29 -1.96
N ALA A 18 -5.67 15.31 -1.09
CA ALA A 18 -6.69 14.66 -0.27
C ALA A 18 -7.42 15.65 0.64
N PHE A 19 -6.65 16.53 1.30
CA PHE A 19 -7.19 17.59 2.12
C PHE A 19 -8.05 18.58 1.31
N GLY A 20 -7.60 18.97 0.12
CA GLY A 20 -8.36 19.85 -0.77
C GLY A 20 -9.69 19.25 -1.21
N ILE A 21 -9.70 17.95 -1.56
CA ILE A 21 -10.93 17.22 -1.90
C ILE A 21 -11.90 17.20 -0.73
N ASP A 22 -11.42 16.92 0.48
CA ASP A 22 -12.26 16.92 1.68
C ASP A 22 -12.90 18.30 1.94
N LEU A 23 -12.16 19.39 1.72
CA LEU A 23 -12.72 20.73 1.84
C LEU A 23 -13.76 21.03 0.75
N MET A 24 -13.52 20.59 -0.49
CA MET A 24 -14.48 20.74 -1.59
C MET A 24 -15.78 19.95 -1.35
N LEU A 25 -15.70 18.83 -0.64
CA LEU A 25 -16.84 18.03 -0.19
C LEU A 25 -17.59 18.66 1.00
N GLY A 26 -17.10 19.78 1.55
CA GLY A 26 -17.72 20.51 2.64
C GLY A 26 -17.37 20.01 4.04
N PHE A 27 -16.33 19.18 4.19
CA PHE A 27 -15.88 18.74 5.51
C PHE A 27 -15.22 19.89 6.28
N GLU A 28 -15.42 19.90 7.61
CA GLU A 28 -14.72 20.84 8.49
C GLU A 28 -13.20 20.67 8.42
N MET A 29 -12.44 21.77 8.51
CA MET A 29 -10.97 21.78 8.48
C MET A 29 -10.33 20.74 9.42
N LYS A 30 -10.87 20.59 10.64
CA LYS A 30 -10.36 19.62 11.62
C LYS A 30 -10.59 18.17 11.18
N THR A 31 -11.74 17.90 10.55
CA THR A 31 -12.11 16.58 10.04
C THR A 31 -11.30 16.24 8.81
N ALA A 32 -11.16 17.17 7.87
CA ALA A 32 -10.34 17.03 6.66
C ALA A 32 -8.87 16.74 7.01
N TRP A 33 -8.32 17.43 8.02
CA TRP A 33 -6.95 17.18 8.47
C TRP A 33 -6.77 15.79 9.07
N ARG A 34 -7.76 15.35 9.88
CA ARG A 34 -7.74 14.01 10.49
C ARG A 34 -7.91 12.90 9.44
N ASN A 35 -8.70 13.15 8.42
CA ASN A 35 -8.92 12.24 7.29
C ASN A 35 -7.66 12.10 6.43
N ALA A 36 -6.98 13.22 6.10
CA ALA A 36 -5.76 13.20 5.29
C ALA A 36 -4.58 12.47 5.97
N ILE A 37 -4.53 12.44 7.31
CA ILE A 37 -3.49 11.72 8.08
C ILE A 37 -3.85 10.26 8.32
N SER A 38 -5.14 9.94 8.44
CA SER A 38 -5.64 8.60 8.74
C SER A 38 -6.49 8.06 7.60
N PRO A 39 -5.87 7.56 6.51
CA PRO A 39 -6.59 7.11 5.32
C PRO A 39 -7.53 5.95 5.60
N PHE A 40 -7.18 5.05 6.52
CA PHE A 40 -8.05 3.94 6.92
C PHE A 40 -9.40 4.41 7.46
N ARG A 41 -9.46 5.58 8.12
CA ARG A 41 -10.74 6.08 8.65
C ARG A 41 -11.74 6.43 7.54
N VAL A 42 -11.26 6.73 6.34
CA VAL A 42 -12.07 7.23 5.21
C VAL A 42 -12.28 6.14 4.16
N MET A 43 -11.56 5.02 4.24
CA MET A 43 -11.68 3.94 3.27
C MET A 43 -13.06 3.28 3.33
N GLU A 44 -13.65 3.09 2.15
CA GLU A 44 -14.91 2.37 1.99
C GLU A 44 -14.67 0.84 1.97
N VAL A 45 -15.70 0.05 2.28
CA VAL A 45 -15.62 -1.42 2.31
C VAL A 45 -15.01 -2.03 1.04
N PRO A 46 -15.33 -1.56 -0.19
CA PRO A 46 -14.70 -2.06 -1.41
C PRO A 46 -13.19 -1.75 -1.48
N GLU A 47 -12.76 -0.61 -0.96
CA GLU A 47 -11.34 -0.21 -0.96
C GLU A 47 -10.53 -1.11 -0.03
N TYR A 48 -11.08 -1.43 1.14
CA TYR A 48 -10.50 -2.40 2.06
C TYR A 48 -10.34 -3.78 1.42
N PHE A 49 -11.37 -4.24 0.70
CA PHE A 49 -11.31 -5.52 -0.01
C PHE A 49 -10.17 -5.54 -1.03
N VAL A 50 -10.08 -4.51 -1.88
CA VAL A 50 -9.02 -4.39 -2.89
C VAL A 50 -7.64 -4.30 -2.22
N PHE A 51 -7.49 -3.52 -1.16
CA PHE A 51 -6.23 -3.38 -0.42
C PHE A 51 -5.73 -4.72 0.11
N ILE A 52 -6.59 -5.47 0.80
CA ILE A 52 -6.24 -6.80 1.34
C ILE A 52 -5.93 -7.78 0.20
N LEU A 53 -6.73 -7.78 -0.87
CA LEU A 53 -6.54 -8.64 -2.02
C LEU A 53 -5.18 -8.40 -2.70
N LEU A 54 -4.79 -7.15 -2.90
CA LEU A 54 -3.50 -6.81 -3.51
C LEU A 54 -2.32 -7.27 -2.64
N ILE A 55 -2.40 -7.08 -1.32
CA ILE A 55 -1.40 -7.59 -0.38
C ILE A 55 -1.33 -9.12 -0.45
N ALA A 56 -2.48 -9.80 -0.47
CA ALA A 56 -2.54 -11.25 -0.55
C ALA A 56 -1.89 -11.78 -1.84
N ILE A 57 -2.18 -11.19 -3.01
CA ILE A 57 -1.55 -11.58 -4.28
C ILE A 57 -0.02 -11.45 -4.20
N TYR A 58 0.47 -10.33 -3.66
CA TYR A 58 1.91 -10.12 -3.51
C TYR A 58 2.55 -11.17 -2.59
N LEU A 59 1.92 -11.47 -1.46
CA LEU A 59 2.39 -12.48 -0.52
C LEU A 59 2.36 -13.88 -1.14
N ILE A 60 1.29 -14.27 -1.82
CA ILE A 60 1.16 -15.56 -2.51
C ILE A 60 2.27 -15.70 -3.55
N LYS A 61 2.51 -14.68 -4.39
CA LYS A 61 3.61 -14.69 -5.37
C LYS A 61 4.97 -14.92 -4.71
N LYS A 62 5.23 -14.23 -3.59
CA LYS A 62 6.47 -14.38 -2.82
C LYS A 62 6.60 -15.79 -2.24
N LEU A 63 5.53 -16.32 -1.64
CA LEU A 63 5.49 -17.67 -1.07
C LEU A 63 5.70 -18.74 -2.15
N TYR A 64 5.02 -18.62 -3.30
CA TYR A 64 5.18 -19.53 -4.42
C TYR A 64 6.63 -19.56 -4.92
N SER A 65 7.25 -18.39 -5.10
CA SER A 65 8.67 -18.28 -5.46
C SER A 65 9.58 -18.96 -4.42
N LEU A 66 9.29 -18.81 -3.12
CA LEU A 66 10.09 -19.44 -2.05
C LEU A 66 9.94 -20.96 -2.03
N VAL A 67 8.73 -21.47 -2.20
CA VAL A 67 8.44 -22.91 -2.23
C VAL A 67 9.08 -23.55 -3.46
N ASN A 68 8.92 -22.96 -4.64
CA ASN A 68 9.53 -23.47 -5.87
C ASN A 68 11.07 -23.52 -5.76
N LYS A 69 11.69 -22.45 -5.22
CA LYS A 69 13.13 -22.44 -4.93
C LYS A 69 13.56 -23.48 -3.90
N ARG A 70 12.70 -23.85 -2.94
CA ARG A 70 13.00 -24.91 -1.97
C ARG A 70 12.91 -26.30 -2.59
N ILE A 71 11.91 -26.54 -3.44
CA ILE A 71 11.71 -27.82 -4.13
C ILE A 71 12.85 -28.08 -5.12
N SER A 72 13.19 -27.10 -5.96
CA SER A 72 14.31 -27.21 -6.92
C SER A 72 15.65 -27.53 -6.25
N ARG A 73 15.96 -26.89 -5.10
CA ARG A 73 17.17 -27.18 -4.32
C ARG A 73 17.16 -28.56 -3.65
N LYS A 74 15.99 -29.09 -3.27
CA LYS A 74 15.88 -30.45 -2.73
C LYS A 74 16.09 -31.48 -3.84
N LEU A 75 15.57 -31.23 -5.04
CA LEU A 75 15.70 -32.12 -6.17
C LEU A 75 17.17 -32.24 -6.64
N SER A 76 17.90 -31.11 -6.74
CA SER A 76 19.31 -31.13 -7.15
C SER A 76 20.19 -31.94 -6.20
N LYS A 77 19.91 -31.89 -4.89
CA LYS A 77 20.62 -32.68 -3.86
C LYS A 77 20.31 -34.17 -3.86
N MET A 78 19.26 -34.62 -4.56
CA MET A 78 18.95 -36.06 -4.69
C MET A 78 19.51 -36.65 -6.00
N VAL A 79 19.94 -35.80 -6.93
CA VAL A 79 20.53 -36.21 -8.23
C VAL A 79 22.06 -36.30 -8.17
N GLU A 80 22.67 -35.60 -7.20
CA GLU A 80 24.11 -35.64 -6.87
C GLU A 80 24.42 -36.74 -5.87
#